data_AF-A0A968XAA7-F1
#
_entry.id   AF-A0A968XAA7-F1
#
_cell.length_a   1.000
_cell.length_b   1.000
_cell.length_c   1.000
_cell.angle_alpha   90.00
_cell.angle_beta   90.00
_cell.angle_gamma   90.00
#
_symmetry.space_group_name_H-M   'P 1'
#
loop_
_entity.id
_entity.type
_entity.pdbx_description
1 polymer ?
#
loop_
_entity_poly.entity_id
_entity_poly.type
_entity_poly.pdbx_seq_one_letter_code
_entity_poly.pdbx_strand_id
1 'polypeptide(L)'
;MNLPLVLDVVISLVFIYLALSLLASEIQELVSTLLQWRARHLRDSITNLFSGGTEQSREQAHVGNLVDAIYDDPLVRDINQEARGVVGERGFGR
;
A
#
# COMPACT_ATOMS: atom_id res chain seq x y z
N MET A 1 16.51 17.29 43.70
CA MET A 1 15.81 16.60 42.60
C MET A 1 16.19 15.13 42.66
N ASN A 2 15.23 14.20 42.65
CA ASN A 2 15.48 12.76 42.72
C ASN A 2 15.94 12.22 41.36
N LEU A 3 17.16 12.60 40.97
CA LEU A 3 17.81 12.23 39.70
C LEU A 3 17.74 10.71 39.39
N PRO A 4 17.87 9.80 40.38
CA PRO A 4 17.67 8.37 40.16
C PRO A 4 16.26 7.98 39.71
N LEU A 5 15.22 8.64 40.24
CA LEU A 5 13.82 8.40 39.88
C LEU A 5 13.54 8.82 38.44
N VAL A 6 14.06 9.98 38.04
CA VAL A 6 13.88 10.50 36.67
C VAL A 6 14.58 9.58 35.66
N LEU A 7 15.79 9.11 35.98
CA LEU A 7 16.55 8.23 35.11
C LEU A 7 15.84 6.88 34.90
N ASP A 8 15.28 6.29 35.95
CA ASP A 8 14.55 5.02 35.89
C ASP A 8 13.28 5.12 35.02
N VAL A 9 12.53 6.21 35.17
CA VAL A 9 11.34 6.48 34.34
C VAL A 9 11.72 6.68 32.87
N VAL A 10 12.78 7.43 32.58
CA VAL A 10 13.24 7.67 31.21
C VAL A 10 13.69 6.37 30.55
N ILE A 11 14.47 5.54 31.25
CA ILE A 11 14.91 4.24 30.73
C ILE A 11 13.69 3.36 30.41
N SER A 12 12.73 3.28 31.34
CA SER A 12 11.50 2.51 31.15
C SER A 12 10.70 2.99 29.93
N LEU A 13 10.58 4.31 29.74
CA LEU A 13 9.90 4.89 28.59
C LEU A 13 10.61 4.59 27.27
N VAL A 14 11.95 4.55 27.25
CA VAL A 14 12.70 4.17 26.06
C VAL A 14 12.36 2.74 25.65
N PHE A 15 12.32 1.80 26.58
CA PHE A 15 11.93 0.41 26.28
C PHE A 15 10.50 0.31 25.74
N ILE A 16 9.54 0.99 26.37
CA ILE A 16 8.15 1.03 25.90
C ILE A 16 8.08 1.63 24.49
N TYR A 17 8.78 2.74 24.25
CA TYR A 17 8.82 3.38 22.94
C TYR A 17 9.38 2.45 21.87
N LEU A 18 10.46 1.73 22.15
CA LEU A 18 11.05 0.78 21.20
C LEU A 18 10.11 -0.39 20.92
N ALA A 19 9.46 -0.94 21.94
CA ALA A 19 8.48 -2.00 21.77
C ALA A 19 7.27 -1.55 20.93
N LEU A 20 6.74 -0.35 21.20
CA LEU A 20 5.67 0.25 20.41
C LEU A 20 6.09 0.57 18.98
N SER A 21 7.34 1.01 18.77
CA SER A 21 7.87 1.29 17.43
C SER A 21 7.96 0.02 16.59
N LEU A 22 8.39 -1.09 17.20
CA LEU A 22 8.44 -2.38 16.53
C LEU A 22 7.03 -2.87 16.16
N LEU A 23 6.09 -2.78 17.12
CA LEU A 23 4.70 -3.12 16.87
C LEU A 23 4.08 -2.26 15.76
N ALA A 24 4.38 -0.96 15.75
CA ALA A 24 3.90 -0.03 14.73
C ALA A 24 4.44 -0.41 13.34
N SER A 25 5.69 -0.85 13.23
CA SER A 25 6.28 -1.30 11.96
C SER A 25 5.52 -2.48 11.35
N GLU A 26 5.21 -3.49 12.17
CA GLU A 26 4.45 -4.68 11.74
C GLU A 26 3.01 -4.30 11.32
N ILE A 27 2.35 -3.41 12.08
CA ILE A 27 1.01 -2.92 11.74
C ILE A 27 1.04 -2.13 10.43
N GLN A 28 2.04 -1.28 10.22
CA GLN A 28 2.15 -0.47 9.02
C GLN A 28 2.36 -1.34 7.76
N GLU A 29 3.09 -2.45 7.88
CA GLU A 29 3.24 -3.44 6.81
C GLU A 29 1.92 -4.14 6.47
N LEU A 30 1.16 -4.57 7.49
CA LEU A 30 -0.16 -5.18 7.29
C LEU A 30 -1.16 -4.21 6.66
N VAL A 31 -1.21 -2.96 7.14
CA VAL A 31 -2.09 -1.91 6.60
C VAL A 31 -1.72 -1.59 5.16
N SER A 32 -0.43 -1.46 4.84
CA SER A 32 0.05 -1.24 3.47
C SER A 32 -0.39 -2.37 2.54
N THR A 33 -0.23 -3.63 2.96
CA THR A 33 -0.66 -4.80 2.19
C THR A 33 -2.17 -4.78 1.90
N LEU A 34 -3.00 -4.45 2.90
CA LEU A 34 -4.45 -4.35 2.74
C LEU A 34 -4.85 -3.21 1.79
N LEU A 35 -4.21 -2.05 1.90
CA LEU A 35 -4.48 -0.91 1.02
C LEU A 35 -4.05 -1.20 -0.42
N GLN A 36 -2.92 -1.88 -0.61
CA GLN A 36 -2.47 -2.34 -1.93
C GLN A 36 -3.44 -3.34 -2.56
N TRP A 37 -3.96 -4.28 -1.77
CA TRP A 37 -4.98 -5.22 -2.23
C TRP A 37 -6.24 -4.48 -2.71
N ARG A 38 -6.70 -3.48 -1.95
CA ARG A 38 -7.83 -2.63 -2.33
C ARG A 38 -7.55 -1.86 -3.62
N ALA A 39 -6.36 -1.29 -3.78
CA ALA A 39 -5.99 -0.52 -4.97
C ALA A 39 -5.98 -1.39 -6.24
N ARG A 40 -5.42 -2.60 -6.17
CA ARG A 40 -5.45 -3.56 -7.28
C ARG A 40 -6.88 -3.96 -7.65
N HIS A 41 -7.69 -4.33 -6.66
CA HIS A 41 -9.06 -4.75 -6.91
C HIS A 41 -9.91 -3.63 -7.55
N LEU A 42 -9.67 -2.37 -7.16
CA LEU A 42 -10.32 -1.22 -7.79
C LEU A 42 -9.90 -1.07 -9.25
N ARG A 43 -8.61 -1.18 -9.56
CA ARG A 43 -8.11 -1.15 -10.95
C ARG A 43 -8.73 -2.26 -11.80
N ASP A 44 -8.81 -3.47 -11.26
CA ASP A 44 -9.39 -4.61 -11.97
C ASP A 44 -10.90 -4.43 -12.20
N SER A 45 -11.61 -3.89 -11.21
CA SER A 45 -13.03 -3.57 -11.33
C SER A 45 -13.27 -2.50 -12.41
N ILE A 46 -12.45 -1.44 -12.43
CA ILE A 46 -12.51 -0.40 -13.46
C ILE A 46 -12.24 -0.99 -14.85
N THR A 47 -11.21 -1.85 -14.97
CA THR A 47 -10.90 -2.54 -16.22
C THR A 47 -12.08 -3.38 -16.71
N ASN A 48 -12.75 -4.10 -15.81
CA ASN A 48 -13.91 -4.91 -16.13
C ASN A 48 -15.15 -4.08 -16.50
N LEU A 49 -15.32 -2.88 -15.91
CA LEU A 49 -16.37 -1.94 -16.29
C LEU A 49 -16.14 -1.38 -17.69
N PHE A 50 -14.89 -1.04 -18.03
CA PHE A 50 -14.55 -0.53 -19.36
C PHE A 50 -14.52 -1.60 -20.45
N SER A 51 -14.27 -2.87 -20.10
CA SER A 51 -14.36 -4.00 -21.04
C SER A 51 -15.79 -4.43 -21.35
N GLY A 52 -16.80 -3.86 -20.68
CA GLY A 52 -18.22 -4.10 -21.00
C GLY A 52 -18.67 -5.56 -20.86
N GLY A 53 -17.90 -6.41 -20.17
CA GLY A 53 -18.17 -7.84 -20.05
C GLY A 53 -17.91 -8.65 -21.33
N THR A 54 -17.24 -8.09 -22.34
CA THR A 54 -16.88 -8.83 -23.56
C THR A 54 -15.49 -9.47 -23.45
N GLU A 55 -15.46 -10.80 -23.52
CA GLU A 55 -14.25 -11.63 -23.56
C GLU A 55 -13.59 -11.61 -24.95
N GLN A 56 -13.49 -10.44 -25.60
CA GLN A 56 -12.87 -10.33 -26.92
C GLN A 56 -11.43 -9.85 -26.75
N SER A 57 -10.47 -10.76 -26.95
CA SER A 57 -9.04 -10.55 -26.62
C SER A 57 -8.38 -9.33 -27.30
N ARG A 58 -8.95 -8.79 -28.39
CA ARG A 58 -8.48 -7.55 -29.03
C ARG A 58 -8.97 -6.28 -28.34
N GLU A 59 -10.19 -6.28 -27.81
CA GLU A 59 -10.77 -5.13 -27.08
C GLU A 59 -10.15 -5.01 -25.68
N GLN A 60 -9.91 -6.13 -25.00
CA GLN A 60 -9.26 -6.14 -23.69
C GLN A 60 -7.86 -5.50 -23.70
N ALA A 61 -7.07 -5.73 -24.76
CA ALA A 61 -5.75 -5.11 -24.90
C ALA A 61 -5.84 -3.59 -25.07
N HIS A 62 -6.87 -3.09 -25.77
CA HIS A 62 -7.07 -1.65 -25.94
C HIS A 62 -7.58 -0.99 -24.66
N VAL A 63 -8.50 -1.66 -23.95
CA VAL A 63 -9.02 -1.22 -22.64
C VAL A 63 -7.92 -1.20 -21.58
N GLY A 64 -7.06 -2.23 -21.53
CA GLY A 64 -5.91 -2.26 -20.61
C GLY A 64 -4.99 -1.06 -20.81
N ASN A 65 -4.65 -0.75 -22.07
CA ASN A 65 -3.83 0.43 -22.41
C ASN A 65 -4.52 1.75 -22.02
N LEU A 66 -5.84 1.84 -22.16
CA LEU A 66 -6.60 3.05 -21.78
C LEU A 66 -6.65 3.22 -20.26
N VAL A 67 -6.87 2.14 -19.51
CA VAL A 67 -6.81 2.15 -18.05
C VAL A 67 -5.40 2.52 -17.58
N ASP A 68 -4.35 1.96 -18.21
CA ASP A 68 -2.96 2.31 -17.89
C ASP A 68 -2.67 3.79 -18.17
N ALA A 69 -3.17 4.35 -19.27
CA ALA A 69 -3.05 5.78 -19.56
C ALA A 69 -3.78 6.65 -18.52
N ILE A 70 -4.93 6.22 -18.01
CA ILE A 70 -5.67 6.92 -16.94
C ILE A 70 -4.89 6.88 -15.62
N TYR A 71 -4.28 5.74 -15.30
CA TYR A 71 -3.49 5.57 -14.07
C TYR A 71 -2.09 6.21 -14.14
N ASP A 72 -1.60 6.55 -15.34
CA ASP A 72 -0.34 7.27 -15.55
C ASP A 72 -0.51 8.80 -15.51
N ASP A 73 -1.74 9.31 -15.52
CA ASP A 73 -2.01 10.74 -15.35
C ASP A 73 -1.48 11.25 -14.00
N PRO A 74 -0.77 12.39 -13.92
CA PRO A 74 -0.18 12.90 -12.69
C PRO A 74 -1.18 13.06 -11.53
N LEU A 75 -2.46 13.30 -11.81
CA LEU A 75 -3.50 13.42 -10.78
C LEU A 75 -3.85 12.06 -10.13
N VAL A 76 -3.73 10.97 -10.88
CA VAL A 76 -4.04 9.61 -10.42
C VAL A 76 -2.79 8.88 -9.95
N ARG A 77 -1.66 9.12 -10.62
CA ARG A 77 -0.37 8.49 -10.35
C ARG A 77 0.14 8.79 -8.95
N ASP A 78 0.01 10.03 -8.48
CA ASP A 78 0.46 10.40 -7.13
C ASP A 78 -0.38 9.74 -6.03
N ILE A 79 -1.65 9.42 -6.31
CA ILE A 79 -2.53 8.66 -5.43
C ILE A 79 -2.19 7.16 -5.48
N ASN A 80 -1.70 6.68 -6.62
CA ASN A 80 -1.40 5.26 -6.87
C ASN A 80 0.07 4.88 -6.59
N GLN A 81 0.97 5.83 -6.31
CA GLN A 81 2.40 5.58 -6.12
C GLN A 81 2.73 4.76 -4.87
N GLU A 82 1.92 4.83 -3.81
CA GLU A 82 2.09 3.98 -2.62
C GLU A 82 1.78 2.49 -2.92
N ALA A 83 1.00 2.21 -3.98
CA ALA A 83 0.74 0.85 -4.46
C ALA A 83 1.86 0.25 -5.31
N ARG A 84 2.79 1.08 -5.82
CA ARG A 84 3.98 0.67 -6.60
C ARG A 84 5.28 0.74 -5.81
N GLY A 85 5.23 1.00 -4.50
CA GLY A 85 6.40 0.80 -3.63
C GLY A 85 6.87 -0.65 -3.69
N VAL A 86 8.18 -0.88 -3.63
CA VAL A 86 8.93 -2.16 -3.79
C VAL A 86 8.30 -3.42 -3.15
N VAL A 87 7.40 -3.26 -2.19
CA VAL A 87 6.60 -4.32 -1.54
C VAL A 87 5.49 -4.87 -2.47
N GLY A 88 4.88 -4.04 -3.32
CA GLY A 88 3.76 -4.43 -4.19
C GLY A 88 4.13 -5.35 -5.36
N GLU A 89 5.37 -5.27 -5.85
CA GLU A 89 5.87 -6.11 -6.96
C GLU A 89 6.60 -7.37 -6.49
N ARG A 90 7.01 -7.45 -5.21
CA ARG A 90 7.81 -8.59 -4.67
C ARG A 90 7.07 -9.46 -3.66
N GLY A 91 5.88 -9.06 -3.18
CA GLY A 91 5.17 -9.75 -2.10
C GLY A 91 4.36 -10.99 -2.50
N PHE A 92 4.03 -11.20 -3.78
CA PHE A 92 3.18 -12.32 -4.20
C PHE A 92 3.64 -12.96 -5.52
N GLY A 93 4.96 -13.19 -5.59
CA GLY A 93 5.60 -13.99 -6.62
C GLY A 93 6.04 -15.37 -6.11
N ARG A 94 5.28 -15.97 -5.20
CA ARG A 94 5.22 -17.41 -4.88
C ARG A 94 3.92 -17.73 -4.15
#